data_AF-A0A3S3QT30-F1
#
_entry.id   AF-A0A3S3QT30-F1
#
_cell.length_a   1.000
_cell.length_b   1.000
_cell.length_c   1.000
_cell.angle_alpha   90.00
_cell.angle_beta   90.00
_cell.angle_gamma   90.00
#
_symmetry.space_group_name_H-M   'P 1'
#
loop_
_entity.id
_entity.type
_entity.pdbx_description
1 polymer ?
#
loop_
_entity_poly.entity_id
_entity_poly.type
_entity_poly.pdbx_seq_one_letter_code
_entity_poly.pdbx_strand_id
1 'polypeptide(L)'
;MPGAIAKNAQEGTRSEYLAQYALSAFGTAIPVPHPEDSGIDMYCTLGRRIGRRFLVENPYFVQIKSHPEPICYEGFDEVKWLLSHKYPFLICIVNKGKARIELYQTLAISTLIAKKNFKKIILHPTTKEGEDYFSHIIEEDSVDIFLGNPIARFTLTNFSDNQFKKKISDSIKSWIELDQENINLKETGYTLYRIPESWKTNEKVEALKFNGNFKDSFETPEIKHKFYDLFFKMLSQLVNQAASEKNLEKYESLTDFIRSIIENNSTDDSFGVNILSFCLNKGNEHLGISERLKLFQTPKK
;
A
#
# COMPACT_ATOMS: atom_id res chain seq x y z
N MET A 1 -8.96 -28.57 29.70
CA MET A 1 -8.36 -29.76 30.35
C MET A 1 -6.87 -29.50 30.50
N PRO A 2 -6.28 -29.61 31.69
CA PRO A 2 -4.81 -29.64 31.82
C PRO A 2 -4.27 -30.81 31.00
N GLY A 3 -3.27 -30.58 30.15
CA GLY A 3 -2.65 -31.64 29.32
C GLY A 3 -3.39 -32.00 28.03
N ALA A 4 -4.46 -31.29 27.65
CA ALA A 4 -5.13 -31.51 26.37
C ALA A 4 -5.35 -30.19 25.61
N ILE A 5 -4.84 -30.15 24.38
CA ILE A 5 -5.01 -29.07 23.41
C ILE A 5 -5.88 -29.62 22.27
N ALA A 6 -6.73 -28.78 21.68
CA ALA A 6 -7.52 -29.18 20.52
C ALA A 6 -6.62 -29.72 19.40
N LYS A 7 -6.99 -30.87 18.81
CA LYS A 7 -6.21 -31.58 17.78
C LYS A 7 -5.79 -30.67 16.61
N ASN A 8 -6.64 -29.70 16.27
CA ASN A 8 -6.46 -28.80 15.14
C ASN A 8 -5.73 -27.49 15.51
N ALA A 9 -5.57 -27.17 16.80
CA ALA A 9 -4.90 -25.93 17.20
C ALA A 9 -3.43 -25.90 16.75
N GLN A 10 -2.77 -27.06 16.74
CA GLN A 10 -1.39 -27.18 16.26
C GLN A 10 -1.26 -27.22 14.72
N GLU A 11 -2.37 -27.27 13.98
CA GLU A 11 -2.31 -27.32 12.52
C GLU A 11 -2.00 -25.96 11.90
N GLY A 12 -2.52 -24.87 12.48
CA GLY A 12 -2.16 -23.49 12.11
C GLY A 12 -0.69 -23.21 12.41
N THR A 13 -0.26 -23.47 13.65
CA THR A 13 1.13 -23.27 14.08
C THR A 13 2.13 -24.04 13.20
N ARG A 14 1.80 -25.27 12.77
CA ARG A 14 2.66 -26.03 11.83
C ARG A 14 2.78 -25.39 10.45
N SER A 15 1.71 -24.77 9.96
CA SER A 15 1.74 -24.01 8.72
C SER A 15 2.59 -22.75 8.87
N GLU A 16 2.50 -22.06 10.01
CA GLU A 16 3.32 -20.89 10.32
C GLU A 16 4.82 -21.24 10.39
N TYR A 17 5.21 -22.32 11.07
CA TYR A 17 6.62 -22.76 11.09
C TYR A 17 7.14 -23.08 9.69
N LEU A 18 6.32 -23.76 8.88
CA LEU A 18 6.69 -24.13 7.52
C LEU A 18 6.88 -22.90 6.63
N ALA A 19 5.96 -21.93 6.74
CA ALA A 19 6.06 -20.64 6.07
C ALA A 19 7.27 -19.84 6.56
N GLN A 20 7.55 -19.82 7.86
CA GLN A 20 8.70 -19.10 8.43
C GLN A 20 10.01 -19.63 7.83
N TYR A 21 10.20 -20.94 7.87
CA TYR A 21 11.36 -21.59 7.29
C TYR A 21 11.48 -21.25 5.80
N ALA A 22 10.37 -21.33 5.06
CA ALA A 22 10.35 -21.02 3.64
C ALA A 22 10.70 -19.57 3.32
N LEU A 23 10.06 -18.61 3.98
CA LEU A 23 10.25 -17.18 3.72
C LEU A 23 11.62 -16.69 4.20
N SER A 24 12.19 -17.32 5.22
CA SER A 24 13.56 -17.04 5.67
C SER A 24 14.62 -17.30 4.60
N ALA A 25 14.29 -18.04 3.52
CA ALA A 25 15.18 -18.24 2.39
C ALA A 25 15.41 -16.97 1.55
N PHE A 26 14.52 -15.97 1.65
CA PHE A 26 14.57 -14.74 0.87
C PHE A 26 14.94 -13.50 1.68
N GLY A 27 14.76 -13.56 3.00
CA GLY A 27 15.23 -12.55 3.95
C GLY A 27 14.82 -12.84 5.37
N THR A 28 14.53 -11.81 6.18
CA THR A 28 14.10 -12.06 7.56
C THR A 28 12.63 -12.49 7.57
N ALA A 29 12.29 -13.48 8.39
CA ALA A 29 10.93 -13.95 8.60
C ALA A 29 10.70 -14.13 10.10
N ILE A 30 10.02 -13.16 10.72
CA ILE A 30 9.83 -13.09 12.16
C ILE A 30 8.34 -13.35 12.48
N PRO A 31 8.01 -14.44 13.16
CA PRO A 31 6.63 -14.77 13.49
C PRO A 31 6.12 -13.83 14.58
N VAL A 32 4.85 -13.46 14.49
CA VAL A 32 4.16 -12.76 15.57
C VAL A 32 3.78 -13.78 16.64
N PRO A 33 4.19 -13.61 17.90
CA PRO A 33 3.79 -14.52 18.96
C PRO A 33 2.27 -14.56 19.09
N HIS A 34 1.67 -15.74 19.25
CA HIS A 34 0.20 -15.88 19.42
C HIS A 34 -0.44 -14.93 20.46
N PRO A 35 0.19 -14.58 21.60
CA PRO A 35 -0.38 -13.59 22.52
C PRO A 35 -0.58 -12.19 21.93
N GLU A 36 0.17 -11.86 20.88
CA GLU A 36 0.19 -10.56 20.20
C GLU A 36 -0.42 -10.65 18.79
N ASP A 37 -1.10 -11.76 18.46
CA ASP A 37 -1.69 -11.98 17.14
C ASP A 37 -2.83 -10.99 16.90
N SER A 38 -2.55 -10.02 16.04
CA SER A 38 -3.50 -9.02 15.57
C SER A 38 -3.96 -9.28 14.13
N GLY A 39 -3.81 -10.50 13.61
CA GLY A 39 -4.13 -10.88 12.23
C GLY A 39 -2.96 -10.85 11.25
N ILE A 40 -1.77 -10.38 11.67
CA ILE A 40 -0.50 -10.54 10.95
C ILE A 40 0.25 -11.69 11.61
N ASP A 41 0.54 -12.74 10.85
CA ASP A 41 1.27 -13.90 11.36
C ASP A 41 2.80 -13.71 11.27
N MET A 42 3.27 -12.89 10.32
CA MET A 42 4.70 -12.73 10.09
C MET A 42 5.11 -11.34 9.58
N TYR A 43 6.17 -10.80 10.18
CA TYR A 43 6.92 -9.66 9.67
C TYR A 43 8.08 -10.16 8.81
N CYS A 44 8.04 -9.84 7.53
CA CYS A 44 9.03 -10.30 6.57
C CYS A 44 9.82 -9.14 5.95
N THR A 45 11.03 -9.46 5.51
CA THR A 45 11.81 -8.60 4.62
C THR A 45 12.43 -9.45 3.53
N LEU A 46 12.70 -8.83 2.39
CA LEU A 46 13.66 -9.40 1.45
C LEU A 46 15.07 -9.00 1.88
N GLY A 47 16.07 -9.63 1.29
CA GLY A 47 17.39 -9.06 1.37
C GLY A 47 18.34 -9.60 0.33
N ARG A 48 19.47 -8.92 0.25
CA ARG A 48 20.54 -9.25 -0.69
C ARG A 48 21.86 -9.37 0.02
N ARG A 49 22.68 -10.29 -0.46
CA ARG A 49 24.03 -10.49 0.06
C ARG A 49 25.00 -9.48 -0.57
N ILE A 50 25.70 -8.72 0.26
CA ILE A 50 26.79 -7.84 -0.16
C ILE A 50 28.06 -8.34 0.54
N GLY A 51 28.86 -9.14 -0.19
CA GLY A 51 30.00 -9.85 0.37
C GLY A 51 29.60 -10.79 1.50
N ARG A 52 30.00 -10.45 2.74
CA ARG A 52 29.65 -11.21 3.97
C ARG A 52 28.43 -10.66 4.70
N ARG A 53 27.84 -9.55 4.25
CA ARG A 53 26.69 -8.90 4.90
C ARG A 53 25.39 -9.31 4.22
N PHE A 54 24.32 -9.43 5.00
CA PHE A 54 22.96 -9.52 4.51
C PHE A 54 22.31 -8.15 4.68
N LEU A 55 21.95 -7.50 3.58
CA LEU A 55 21.26 -6.21 3.59
C LEU A 55 19.77 -6.46 3.50
N VAL A 56 19.05 -5.99 4.52
CA VAL A 56 17.58 -6.06 4.62
C VAL A 56 16.96 -4.97 3.76
N GLU A 57 15.99 -5.35 2.92
CA GLU A 57 15.27 -4.47 1.98
C GLU A 57 13.80 -4.90 1.90
N ASN A 58 12.93 -4.01 1.38
CA ASN A 58 11.55 -4.33 1.01
C ASN A 58 10.75 -5.07 2.12
N PRO A 59 10.42 -4.40 3.24
CA PRO A 59 9.57 -5.00 4.28
C PRO A 59 8.16 -5.29 3.77
N TYR A 60 7.57 -6.38 4.26
CA TYR A 60 6.20 -6.79 3.94
C TYR A 60 5.59 -7.63 5.07
N PHE A 61 4.26 -7.68 5.10
CA PHE A 61 3.48 -8.45 6.07
C PHE A 61 2.90 -9.69 5.41
N VAL A 62 2.74 -10.75 6.18
CA VAL A 62 2.15 -11.99 5.70
C VAL A 62 1.11 -12.49 6.68
N GLN A 63 -0.07 -12.84 6.16
CA GLN A 63 -1.06 -13.66 6.87
C GLN A 63 -1.07 -15.07 6.28
N ILE A 64 -0.97 -16.07 7.14
CA ILE A 64 -0.76 -17.47 6.80
C ILE A 64 -2.07 -18.23 6.99
N LYS A 65 -2.47 -18.98 5.96
CA LYS A 65 -3.63 -19.89 6.01
C LYS A 65 -3.21 -21.29 5.58
N SER A 66 -3.89 -22.29 6.12
CA SER A 66 -3.66 -23.70 5.77
C SER A 66 -4.49 -24.17 4.56
N HIS A 67 -5.52 -23.42 4.19
CA HIS A 67 -6.46 -23.74 3.12
C HIS A 67 -6.79 -22.48 2.30
N PRO A 68 -7.09 -22.61 1.00
CA PRO A 68 -7.41 -21.48 0.12
C PRO A 68 -8.88 -21.01 0.29
N GLU A 69 -9.41 -21.09 1.50
CA GLU A 69 -10.77 -20.62 1.79
C GLU A 69 -10.82 -19.09 1.78
N PRO A 70 -11.99 -18.49 1.46
CA PRO A 70 -12.16 -17.04 1.48
C PRO A 70 -11.86 -16.46 2.87
N ILE A 71 -11.15 -15.33 2.89
CA ILE A 71 -10.76 -14.61 4.10
C ILE A 71 -11.67 -13.39 4.24
N CYS A 72 -12.52 -13.40 5.26
CA CYS A 72 -13.50 -12.36 5.50
C CYS A 72 -12.99 -11.35 6.53
N TYR A 73 -13.07 -10.07 6.19
CA TYR A 73 -12.87 -8.93 7.09
C TYR A 73 -14.19 -8.17 7.17
N GLU A 74 -14.77 -8.08 8.36
CA GLU A 74 -16.12 -7.53 8.52
C GLU A 74 -16.20 -6.53 9.68
N GLY A 75 -16.87 -5.41 9.42
CA GLY A 75 -17.00 -4.32 10.37
C GLY A 75 -15.96 -3.21 10.14
N PHE A 76 -16.23 -2.07 10.76
CA PHE A 76 -15.44 -0.85 10.55
C PHE A 76 -13.96 -1.03 10.93
N ASP A 77 -13.69 -1.63 12.09
CA ASP A 77 -12.33 -1.75 12.61
C ASP A 77 -11.47 -2.75 11.84
N GLU A 78 -12.03 -3.92 11.48
CA GLU A 78 -11.29 -4.94 10.71
C GLU A 78 -10.98 -4.48 9.29
N VAL A 79 -11.97 -3.87 8.62
CA VAL A 79 -11.74 -3.29 7.31
C VAL A 79 -10.70 -2.19 7.44
N LYS A 80 -10.89 -1.22 8.34
CA LYS A 80 -9.92 -0.14 8.55
C LYS A 80 -8.51 -0.67 8.84
N TRP A 81 -8.38 -1.71 9.66
CA TRP A 81 -7.11 -2.38 9.93
C TRP A 81 -6.45 -2.86 8.64
N LEU A 82 -7.16 -3.64 7.82
CA LEU A 82 -6.67 -4.16 6.54
C LEU A 82 -6.25 -3.03 5.58
N LEU A 83 -7.00 -1.93 5.56
CA LEU A 83 -6.73 -0.80 4.66
C LEU A 83 -5.61 0.13 5.15
N SER A 84 -5.20 0.02 6.41
CA SER A 84 -4.28 0.96 7.07
C SER A 84 -2.80 0.59 6.96
N HIS A 85 -2.49 -0.60 6.44
CA HIS A 85 -1.12 -1.09 6.32
C HIS A 85 -0.26 -0.15 5.47
N LYS A 86 0.94 0.17 5.98
CA LYS A 86 1.94 1.03 5.31
C LYS A 86 2.96 0.24 4.48
N TYR A 87 2.86 -1.07 4.53
CA TYR A 87 3.72 -2.01 3.82
C TYR A 87 2.84 -3.04 3.10
N PRO A 88 3.33 -3.61 1.99
CA PRO A 88 2.63 -4.66 1.27
C PRO A 88 2.20 -5.80 2.19
N PHE A 89 0.96 -6.22 2.05
CA PHE A 89 0.35 -7.30 2.81
C PHE A 89 0.09 -8.47 1.86
N LEU A 90 0.57 -9.66 2.21
CA LEU A 90 0.44 -10.85 1.36
C LEU A 90 -0.33 -11.94 2.09
N ILE A 91 -1.10 -12.72 1.33
CA ILE A 91 -1.70 -13.96 1.83
C ILE A 91 -0.80 -15.13 1.46
N CYS A 92 -0.43 -15.94 2.45
CA CYS A 92 0.37 -17.14 2.28
C CYS A 92 -0.48 -18.39 2.53
N ILE A 93 -0.69 -19.21 1.50
CA ILE A 93 -1.35 -20.51 1.64
C ILE A 93 -0.30 -21.61 1.74
N VAL A 94 -0.38 -22.41 2.80
CA VAL A 94 0.57 -23.49 3.09
C VAL A 94 -0.10 -24.83 2.92
N ASN A 95 0.30 -25.57 1.88
CA ASN A 95 -0.10 -26.95 1.70
C ASN A 95 0.95 -27.89 2.32
N LYS A 96 0.68 -28.35 3.55
CA LYS A 96 1.56 -29.24 4.31
C LYS A 96 1.80 -30.59 3.60
N GLY A 97 0.77 -31.17 3.01
CA GLY A 97 0.86 -32.48 2.34
C GLY A 97 1.80 -32.48 1.12
N LYS A 98 1.92 -31.33 0.44
CA LYS A 98 2.83 -31.14 -0.70
C LYS A 98 4.07 -30.31 -0.35
N ALA A 99 4.25 -29.94 0.92
CA ALA A 99 5.26 -28.98 1.39
C ALA A 99 5.36 -27.74 0.48
N ARG A 100 4.20 -27.22 0.06
CA ARG A 100 4.07 -26.15 -0.95
C ARG A 100 3.63 -24.85 -0.29
N ILE A 101 4.28 -23.77 -0.70
CA ILE A 101 3.98 -22.39 -0.30
C ILE A 101 3.46 -21.66 -1.53
N GLU A 102 2.36 -20.94 -1.35
CA GLU A 102 1.76 -20.07 -2.35
C GLU A 102 1.55 -18.68 -1.75
N LEU A 103 2.16 -17.66 -2.36
CA LEU A 103 2.01 -16.26 -1.97
C LEU A 103 1.06 -15.57 -2.94
N TYR A 104 0.08 -14.86 -2.41
CA TYR A 104 -0.92 -14.10 -3.15
C TYR A 104 -0.78 -12.63 -2.80
N GLN A 105 -0.89 -11.79 -3.83
CA GLN A 105 -0.83 -10.35 -3.71
C GLN A 105 -2.24 -9.79 -3.41
N THR A 106 -2.33 -8.84 -2.49
CA THR A 106 -3.56 -8.13 -2.14
C THR A 106 -3.65 -6.72 -2.73
N LEU A 107 -2.75 -6.33 -3.64
CA LEU A 107 -2.69 -5.01 -4.31
C LEU A 107 -4.05 -4.50 -4.82
N ALA A 108 -4.96 -5.38 -5.23
CA ALA A 108 -6.32 -5.01 -5.65
C ALA A 108 -7.08 -4.21 -4.58
N ILE A 109 -6.81 -4.46 -3.30
CA ILE A 109 -7.30 -3.69 -2.15
C ILE A 109 -7.02 -2.20 -2.36
N SER A 110 -5.77 -1.83 -2.65
CA SER A 110 -5.36 -0.44 -2.91
C SER A 110 -6.18 0.21 -4.03
N THR A 111 -6.59 -0.56 -5.05
CA THR A 111 -7.32 -0.03 -6.22
C THR A 111 -8.83 0.16 -6.00
N LEU A 112 -9.43 -0.59 -5.08
CA LEU A 112 -10.89 -0.64 -4.92
C LEU A 112 -11.41 0.32 -3.85
N ILE A 113 -10.58 0.63 -2.85
CA ILE A 113 -10.96 1.47 -1.70
C ILE A 113 -11.11 2.94 -2.07
N ALA A 114 -10.43 3.41 -3.11
CA ALA A 114 -10.57 4.80 -3.56
C ALA A 114 -12.02 5.16 -3.90
N LYS A 115 -12.88 4.16 -4.14
CA LYS A 115 -14.22 4.33 -4.70
C LYS A 115 -15.35 4.29 -3.68
N LYS A 116 -15.15 3.62 -2.52
CA LYS A 116 -16.23 3.42 -1.54
C LYS A 116 -15.71 2.96 -0.17
N ASN A 117 -16.40 3.37 0.89
CA ASN A 117 -16.24 2.82 2.23
C ASN A 117 -17.01 1.50 2.35
N PHE A 118 -16.33 0.38 2.12
CA PHE A 118 -16.88 -0.95 2.33
C PHE A 118 -16.91 -1.30 3.82
N LYS A 119 -17.96 -2.01 4.26
CA LYS A 119 -18.06 -2.58 5.62
C LYS A 119 -17.55 -4.01 5.67
N LYS A 120 -17.41 -4.66 4.51
CA LYS A 120 -16.98 -6.04 4.39
C LYS A 120 -16.09 -6.24 3.17
N ILE A 121 -14.95 -6.90 3.37
CA ILE A 121 -14.02 -7.27 2.30
C ILE A 121 -13.75 -8.78 2.41
N ILE A 122 -13.97 -9.50 1.31
CA ILE A 122 -13.71 -10.94 1.24
C ILE A 122 -12.59 -11.17 0.22
N LEU A 123 -11.47 -11.73 0.67
CA LEU A 123 -10.36 -12.09 -0.20
C LEU A 123 -10.46 -13.57 -0.58
N HIS A 124 -10.50 -13.87 -1.87
CA HIS A 124 -10.55 -15.23 -2.40
C HIS A 124 -9.17 -15.62 -2.95
N PRO A 125 -8.43 -16.55 -2.32
CA PRO A 125 -7.13 -17.07 -2.80
C PRO A 125 -7.27 -17.98 -4.04
N THR A 126 -8.14 -17.61 -4.97
CA THR A 126 -8.52 -18.36 -6.16
C THR A 126 -8.70 -17.41 -7.34
N THR A 127 -8.52 -17.94 -8.55
CA THR A 127 -9.00 -17.33 -9.79
C THR A 127 -10.43 -17.79 -10.06
N LYS A 128 -11.30 -16.92 -10.56
CA LYS A 128 -12.40 -17.43 -11.39
C LYS A 128 -11.79 -17.99 -12.68
N GLU A 129 -12.32 -19.11 -13.17
CA GLU A 129 -11.82 -19.70 -14.42
C GLU A 129 -11.85 -18.67 -15.56
N GLY A 130 -10.72 -18.49 -16.24
CA GLY A 130 -10.59 -17.59 -17.40
C GLY A 130 -10.26 -16.13 -17.10
N GLU A 131 -10.01 -15.75 -15.84
CA GLU A 131 -9.65 -14.37 -15.48
C GLU A 131 -8.18 -14.27 -15.00
N ASP A 132 -7.36 -13.56 -15.78
CA ASP A 132 -5.94 -13.31 -15.48
C ASP A 132 -5.69 -11.99 -14.72
N TYR A 133 -6.73 -11.40 -14.13
CA TYR A 133 -6.66 -10.12 -13.40
C TYR A 133 -7.36 -10.19 -12.04
N PHE A 134 -7.17 -9.18 -11.21
CA PHE A 134 -7.89 -9.04 -9.93
C PHE A 134 -9.37 -8.71 -10.16
N SER A 135 -10.19 -9.73 -10.38
CA SER A 135 -11.63 -9.55 -10.50
C SER A 135 -12.28 -9.31 -9.15
N HIS A 136 -13.43 -8.64 -9.19
CA HIS A 136 -14.17 -8.31 -7.99
C HIS A 136 -15.67 -8.28 -8.25
N ILE A 137 -16.44 -8.55 -7.20
CA ILE A 137 -17.89 -8.39 -7.18
C ILE A 137 -18.20 -7.34 -6.12
N ILE A 138 -18.88 -6.27 -6.51
CA ILE A 138 -19.32 -5.24 -5.58
C ILE A 138 -20.81 -5.45 -5.33
N GLU A 139 -21.14 -5.61 -4.05
CA GLU A 139 -22.49 -5.49 -3.53
C GLU A 139 -22.57 -4.20 -2.70
N GLU A 140 -23.72 -3.92 -2.09
CA GLU A 140 -24.01 -2.62 -1.48
C GLU A 140 -22.91 -2.15 -0.52
N ASP A 141 -22.59 -2.92 0.52
CA ASP A 141 -21.55 -2.56 1.50
C ASP A 141 -20.39 -3.58 1.56
N SER A 142 -20.38 -4.55 0.64
CA SER A 142 -19.40 -5.63 0.57
C SER A 142 -18.69 -5.68 -0.77
N VAL A 143 -17.44 -6.14 -0.74
CA VAL A 143 -16.68 -6.45 -1.94
C VAL A 143 -15.95 -7.78 -1.81
N ASP A 144 -16.14 -8.62 -2.81
CA ASP A 144 -15.40 -9.85 -3.00
C ASP A 144 -14.26 -9.59 -3.97
N ILE A 145 -13.03 -9.88 -3.57
CA ILE A 145 -11.82 -9.66 -4.35
C ILE A 145 -11.16 -11.02 -4.61
N PHE A 146 -11.03 -11.38 -5.88
CA PHE A 146 -10.31 -12.58 -6.30
C PHE A 146 -8.84 -12.23 -6.49
N LEU A 147 -7.97 -12.86 -5.70
CA LEU A 147 -6.53 -12.57 -5.68
C LEU A 147 -5.79 -13.12 -6.90
N GLY A 148 -6.46 -13.90 -7.73
CA GLY A 148 -5.91 -14.47 -8.95
C GLY A 148 -4.87 -15.56 -8.69
N ASN A 149 -3.94 -15.73 -9.63
CA ASN A 149 -2.86 -16.71 -9.50
C ASN A 149 -1.86 -16.27 -8.41
N PRO A 150 -1.26 -17.21 -7.66
CA PRO A 150 -0.22 -16.84 -6.71
C PRO A 150 0.96 -16.18 -7.44
N ILE A 151 1.51 -15.12 -6.86
CA ILE A 151 2.69 -14.43 -7.38
C ILE A 151 3.94 -15.30 -7.24
N ALA A 152 3.97 -16.16 -6.22
CA ALA A 152 5.02 -17.14 -6.02
C ALA A 152 4.41 -18.48 -5.57
N ARG A 153 4.90 -19.58 -6.14
CA ARG A 153 4.57 -20.95 -5.80
C ARG A 153 5.83 -21.79 -5.83
N PHE A 154 6.19 -22.37 -4.69
CA PHE A 154 7.36 -23.22 -4.59
C PHE A 154 7.19 -24.27 -3.48
N THR A 155 8.05 -25.27 -3.50
CA THR A 155 8.14 -26.29 -2.45
C THR A 155 9.48 -26.20 -1.71
N LEU A 156 9.54 -26.72 -0.49
CA LEU A 156 10.78 -26.69 0.30
C LEU A 156 11.97 -27.36 -0.40
N THR A 157 11.73 -28.37 -1.24
CA THR A 157 12.80 -29.08 -1.95
C THR A 157 13.44 -28.23 -3.04
N ASN A 158 12.76 -27.17 -3.50
CA ASN A 158 13.32 -26.25 -4.49
C ASN A 158 14.43 -25.37 -3.91
N PHE A 159 14.62 -25.34 -2.58
CA PHE A 159 15.65 -24.51 -1.96
C PHE A 159 17.09 -24.99 -2.17
N SER A 160 17.32 -26.15 -2.77
CA SER A 160 18.67 -26.54 -3.16
C SER A 160 19.19 -25.77 -4.38
N ASP A 161 18.29 -25.20 -5.18
CA ASP A 161 18.62 -24.47 -6.41
C ASP A 161 18.68 -22.95 -6.16
N ASN A 162 19.90 -22.40 -6.21
CA ASN A 162 20.14 -20.97 -6.05
C ASN A 162 19.56 -20.12 -7.19
N GLN A 163 19.52 -20.65 -8.42
CA GLN A 163 18.96 -19.92 -9.56
C GLN A 163 17.44 -19.82 -9.42
N PHE A 164 16.78 -20.92 -9.02
CA PHE A 164 15.36 -20.92 -8.69
C PHE A 164 15.04 -19.97 -7.53
N LYS A 165 15.78 -20.04 -6.42
CA LYS A 165 15.62 -19.09 -5.30
C LYS A 165 15.70 -17.65 -5.74
N LYS A 166 16.70 -17.31 -6.55
CA LYS A 166 16.86 -15.96 -7.09
C LYS A 166 15.65 -15.56 -7.94
N LYS A 167 15.17 -16.44 -8.82
CA LYS A 167 13.98 -16.19 -9.64
C LYS A 167 12.75 -15.89 -8.78
N ILE A 168 12.51 -16.68 -7.73
CA ILE A 168 11.38 -16.46 -6.81
C ILE A 168 11.56 -15.15 -6.02
N SER A 169 12.76 -14.89 -5.49
CA SER A 169 13.06 -13.65 -4.78
C SER A 169 12.81 -12.42 -5.65
N ASP A 170 13.30 -12.46 -6.90
CA ASP A 170 13.11 -11.43 -7.91
C ASP A 170 11.62 -11.20 -8.25
N SER A 171 10.85 -12.29 -8.35
CA SER A 171 9.40 -12.26 -8.56
C SER A 171 8.71 -11.53 -7.39
N ILE A 172 8.92 -12.01 -6.16
CA ILE A 172 8.33 -11.43 -4.94
C ILE A 172 8.74 -9.95 -4.81
N LYS A 173 10.02 -9.62 -5.05
CA LYS A 173 10.53 -8.26 -5.00
C LYS A 173 9.77 -7.31 -5.91
N SER A 174 9.59 -7.69 -7.18
CA SER A 174 8.89 -6.84 -8.14
C SER A 174 7.45 -6.52 -7.71
N TRP A 175 6.77 -7.47 -7.07
CA TRP A 175 5.41 -7.28 -6.53
C TRP A 175 5.36 -6.41 -5.28
N ILE A 176 6.31 -6.59 -4.35
CA ILE A 176 6.40 -5.75 -3.14
C ILE A 176 6.72 -4.31 -3.52
N GLU A 177 7.64 -4.09 -4.46
CA GLU A 177 7.99 -2.75 -4.92
C GLU A 177 6.82 -2.05 -5.61
N LEU A 178 6.09 -2.77 -6.47
CA LEU A 178 4.89 -2.26 -7.11
C LEU A 178 3.80 -1.88 -6.09
N ASP A 179 3.53 -2.74 -5.12
CA ASP A 179 2.49 -2.46 -4.12
C ASP A 179 2.90 -1.35 -3.16
N GLN A 180 4.18 -1.28 -2.80
CA GLN A 180 4.71 -0.16 -2.00
C GLN A 180 4.56 1.17 -2.75
N GLU A 181 4.81 1.21 -4.07
CA GLU A 181 4.54 2.39 -4.89
C GLU A 181 3.07 2.81 -4.80
N ASN A 182 2.14 1.87 -4.94
CA ASN A 182 0.70 2.14 -4.82
C ASN A 182 0.27 2.59 -3.41
N ILE A 183 0.84 2.00 -2.35
CA ILE A 183 0.59 2.42 -0.96
C ILE A 183 1.07 3.85 -0.77
N ASN A 184 2.26 4.19 -1.28
CA ASN A 184 2.80 5.54 -1.18
C ASN A 184 1.90 6.55 -1.91
N LEU A 185 1.42 6.20 -3.11
CA LEU A 185 0.48 7.05 -3.87
C LEU A 185 -0.84 7.25 -3.10
N LYS A 186 -1.41 6.20 -2.54
CA LYS A 186 -2.61 6.28 -1.69
C LYS A 186 -2.43 7.25 -0.51
N GLU A 187 -1.26 7.26 0.12
CA GLU A 187 -0.98 8.17 1.23
C GLU A 187 -0.92 9.64 0.84
N THR A 188 -0.68 9.93 -0.43
CA THR A 188 -0.65 11.29 -0.96
C THR A 188 -2.01 11.80 -1.44
N GLY A 189 -3.05 10.95 -1.39
CA GLY A 189 -4.38 11.27 -1.94
C GLY A 189 -4.49 11.07 -3.45
N TYR A 190 -3.42 10.62 -4.13
CA TYR A 190 -3.50 10.20 -5.52
C TYR A 190 -4.23 8.87 -5.63
N THR A 191 -5.25 8.84 -6.48
CA THR A 191 -6.10 7.67 -6.75
C THR A 191 -5.80 7.05 -8.10
N LEU A 192 -4.54 7.12 -8.55
CA LEU A 192 -4.03 6.47 -9.75
C LEU A 192 -3.02 5.41 -9.35
N TYR A 193 -3.28 4.15 -9.68
CA TYR A 193 -2.50 3.01 -9.26
C TYR A 193 -1.92 2.28 -10.46
N ARG A 194 -0.72 1.74 -10.32
CA ARG A 194 -0.12 0.86 -11.32
C ARG A 194 -0.53 -0.57 -11.06
N ILE A 195 -1.06 -1.22 -12.08
CA ILE A 195 -1.53 -2.60 -12.02
C ILE A 195 -1.00 -3.41 -13.21
N PRO A 196 -0.78 -4.73 -13.06
CA PRO A 196 -0.58 -5.60 -14.21
C PRO A 196 -1.89 -5.83 -14.96
N GLU A 197 -1.79 -6.09 -16.26
CA GLU A 197 -2.92 -6.58 -17.06
C GLU A 197 -3.15 -8.08 -16.84
N SER A 198 -2.04 -8.81 -16.71
CA SER A 198 -2.00 -10.23 -16.36
C SER A 198 -0.65 -10.53 -15.72
N TRP A 199 -0.52 -11.70 -15.08
CA TRP A 199 0.76 -12.17 -14.58
C TRP A 199 0.87 -13.67 -14.58
N LYS A 200 2.10 -14.15 -14.51
CA LYS A 200 2.43 -15.56 -14.38
C LYS A 200 3.12 -15.81 -13.04
N THR A 201 2.71 -16.87 -12.35
CA THR A 201 3.33 -17.31 -11.11
C THR A 201 4.83 -17.51 -11.27
N ASN A 202 5.62 -17.03 -10.29
CA ASN A 202 7.08 -17.09 -10.26
C ASN A 202 7.80 -16.21 -11.30
N GLU A 203 7.11 -15.27 -11.92
CA GLU A 203 7.70 -14.31 -12.86
C GLU A 203 7.54 -12.87 -12.34
N LYS A 204 8.47 -12.00 -12.74
CA LYS A 204 8.41 -10.58 -12.39
C LYS A 204 7.14 -9.96 -12.93
N VAL A 205 6.55 -9.05 -12.17
CA VAL A 205 5.38 -8.30 -12.63
C VAL A 205 5.78 -7.15 -13.54
N GLU A 206 5.04 -6.99 -14.63
CA GLU A 206 5.08 -5.81 -15.47
C GLU A 206 3.76 -5.03 -15.28
N ALA A 207 3.84 -3.92 -14.56
CA ALA A 207 2.69 -3.05 -14.30
C ALA A 207 2.72 -1.85 -15.24
N LEU A 208 2.23 -2.08 -16.46
CA LEU A 208 2.13 -1.08 -17.52
C LEU A 208 0.79 -0.34 -17.53
N LYS A 209 -0.24 -0.92 -16.89
CA LYS A 209 -1.58 -0.34 -16.85
C LYS A 209 -1.73 0.57 -15.64
N PHE A 210 -2.38 1.71 -15.87
CA PHE A 210 -2.86 2.58 -14.81
C PHE A 210 -4.34 2.33 -14.57
N ASN A 211 -4.74 2.27 -13.31
CA ASN A 211 -6.12 2.13 -12.89
C ASN A 211 -6.44 3.21 -11.86
N GLY A 212 -7.58 3.88 -12.04
CA GLY A 212 -7.99 4.98 -11.19
C GLY A 212 -8.58 6.14 -11.97
N ASN A 213 -9.20 7.07 -11.24
CA ASN A 213 -9.75 8.29 -11.79
C ASN A 213 -9.36 9.47 -10.90
N PHE A 214 -9.04 10.61 -11.49
CA PHE A 214 -8.78 11.85 -10.75
C PHE A 214 -9.99 12.30 -9.92
N LYS A 215 -11.21 11.94 -10.36
CA LYS A 215 -12.44 12.21 -9.61
C LYS A 215 -12.44 11.54 -8.25
N ASP A 216 -11.87 10.34 -8.15
CA ASP A 216 -11.80 9.56 -6.91
C ASP A 216 -10.99 10.29 -5.82
N SER A 217 -10.05 11.17 -6.22
CA SER A 217 -9.29 12.01 -5.27
C SER A 217 -10.16 13.03 -4.51
N PHE A 218 -11.41 13.24 -4.95
CA PHE A 218 -12.35 14.20 -4.38
C PHE A 218 -13.63 13.55 -3.82
N GLU A 219 -13.73 12.22 -3.84
CA GLU A 219 -14.92 11.47 -3.39
C GLU A 219 -15.12 11.52 -1.88
N THR A 220 -14.04 11.39 -1.10
CA THR A 220 -14.11 11.45 0.37
C THR A 220 -13.37 12.68 0.93
N PRO A 221 -13.85 13.25 2.06
CA PRO A 221 -13.15 14.35 2.73
C PRO A 221 -11.69 14.02 3.06
N GLU A 222 -11.41 12.79 3.47
CA GLU A 222 -10.06 12.36 3.85
C GLU A 222 -9.10 12.32 2.66
N ILE A 223 -9.53 11.75 1.53
CA ILE A 223 -8.69 11.69 0.32
C ILE A 223 -8.52 13.09 -0.27
N LYS A 224 -9.60 13.88 -0.29
CA LYS A 224 -9.57 15.28 -0.73
C LYS A 224 -8.60 16.13 0.10
N HIS A 225 -8.60 15.95 1.41
CA HIS A 225 -7.65 16.63 2.30
C HIS A 225 -6.20 16.23 1.99
N LYS A 226 -5.91 14.93 1.83
CA LYS A 226 -4.56 14.46 1.46
C LYS A 226 -4.09 15.04 0.12
N PHE A 227 -4.98 15.06 -0.87
CA PHE A 227 -4.70 15.64 -2.18
C PHE A 227 -4.33 17.13 -2.06
N TYR A 228 -5.15 17.93 -1.38
CA TYR A 228 -4.88 19.36 -1.22
C TYR A 228 -3.62 19.64 -0.41
N ASP A 229 -3.37 18.87 0.65
CA ASP A 229 -2.15 18.99 1.45
C ASP A 229 -0.89 18.76 0.59
N LEU A 230 -0.90 17.76 -0.29
CA LEU A 230 0.20 17.54 -1.25
C LEU A 230 0.27 18.64 -2.31
N PHE A 231 -0.88 19.03 -2.86
CA PHE A 231 -0.95 20.04 -3.90
C PHE A 231 -0.37 21.38 -3.42
N PHE A 232 -0.69 21.80 -2.20
CA PHE A 232 -0.13 23.01 -1.60
C PHE A 232 1.36 22.89 -1.28
N LYS A 233 1.86 21.70 -0.90
CA LYS A 233 3.31 21.45 -0.82
C LYS A 233 3.98 21.65 -2.19
N MET A 234 3.40 21.14 -3.28
CA MET A 234 3.95 21.34 -4.62
C MET A 234 3.93 22.82 -5.04
N LEU A 235 2.82 23.52 -4.80
CA LEU A 235 2.74 24.97 -5.06
C LEU A 235 3.77 25.77 -4.26
N SER A 236 4.04 25.38 -3.01
CA SER A 236 5.06 26.05 -2.20
C SER A 236 6.46 25.97 -2.83
N GLN A 237 6.79 24.87 -3.50
CA GLN A 237 8.06 24.73 -4.22
C GLN A 237 8.12 25.63 -5.46
N LEU A 238 7.02 25.74 -6.21
CA LEU A 238 6.95 26.63 -7.37
C LEU A 238 7.06 28.10 -6.96
N VAL A 239 6.41 28.50 -5.86
CA VAL A 239 6.52 29.84 -5.27
C VAL A 239 7.96 30.12 -4.84
N ASN A 240 8.59 29.20 -4.09
CA ASN A 240 10.00 29.33 -3.69
C ASN A 240 10.93 29.48 -4.89
N GLN A 241 10.73 28.66 -5.92
CA GLN A 241 11.52 28.73 -7.14
C GLN A 241 11.37 30.10 -7.82
N ALA A 242 10.14 30.57 -8.04
CA ALA A 242 9.88 31.85 -8.69
C ALA A 242 10.49 33.03 -7.90
N ALA A 243 10.36 33.02 -6.57
CA ALA A 243 10.96 34.02 -5.70
C ALA A 243 12.50 33.98 -5.75
N SER A 244 13.09 32.78 -5.71
CA SER A 244 14.54 32.61 -5.79
C SER A 244 15.12 33.06 -7.13
N GLU A 245 14.38 32.86 -8.21
CA GLU A 245 14.73 33.31 -9.56
C GLU A 245 14.49 34.82 -9.75
N LYS A 246 13.86 35.50 -8.76
CA LYS A 246 13.36 36.88 -8.87
C LYS A 246 12.47 37.10 -10.08
N ASN A 247 11.76 36.07 -10.51
CA ASN A 247 10.83 36.13 -11.63
C ASN A 247 9.47 36.63 -11.13
N LEU A 248 9.30 37.96 -11.14
CA LEU A 248 8.09 38.63 -10.64
C LEU A 248 6.82 38.19 -11.36
N GLU A 249 6.86 38.10 -12.69
CA GLU A 249 5.69 37.70 -13.51
C GLU A 249 5.20 36.28 -13.15
N LYS A 250 6.12 35.33 -13.02
CA LYS A 250 5.81 33.96 -12.60
C LYS A 250 5.29 33.92 -11.17
N TYR A 251 5.90 34.71 -10.28
CA TYR A 251 5.51 34.77 -8.88
C TYR A 251 4.10 35.35 -8.69
N GLU A 252 3.78 36.45 -9.37
CA GLU A 252 2.46 37.08 -9.37
C GLU A 252 1.40 36.13 -9.94
N SER A 253 1.68 35.51 -11.09
CA SER A 253 0.78 34.52 -11.70
C SER A 253 0.47 33.34 -10.77
N LEU A 254 1.49 32.82 -10.07
CA LEU A 254 1.31 31.76 -9.08
C LEU A 254 0.48 32.25 -7.88
N THR A 255 0.74 33.47 -7.41
CA THR A 255 0.03 34.05 -6.26
C THR A 255 -1.45 34.24 -6.57
N ASP A 256 -1.79 34.75 -7.75
CA ASP A 256 -3.18 34.94 -8.17
C ASP A 256 -3.90 33.59 -8.36
N PHE A 257 -3.23 32.60 -8.94
CA PHE A 257 -3.74 31.24 -9.03
C PHE A 257 -4.03 30.64 -7.65
N ILE A 258 -3.10 30.81 -6.69
CA ILE A 258 -3.26 30.33 -5.31
C ILE A 258 -4.45 31.00 -4.62
N ARG A 259 -4.58 32.33 -4.75
CA ARG A 259 -5.74 33.07 -4.19
C ARG A 259 -7.05 32.51 -4.74
N SER A 260 -7.14 32.34 -6.05
CA SER A 260 -8.34 31.79 -6.70
C SER A 260 -8.69 30.40 -6.19
N ILE A 261 -7.71 29.52 -5.98
CA ILE A 261 -7.96 28.18 -5.44
C ILE A 261 -8.49 28.24 -4.01
N ILE A 262 -7.90 29.08 -3.16
CA ILE A 262 -8.25 29.18 -1.74
C ILE A 262 -9.61 29.86 -1.54
N GLU A 263 -9.97 30.83 -2.37
CA GLU A 263 -11.30 31.43 -2.35
C GLU A 263 -12.39 30.42 -2.74
N ASN A 264 -12.08 29.54 -3.68
CA ASN A 264 -13.02 28.54 -4.19
C ASN A 264 -13.06 27.23 -3.39
N ASN A 265 -12.14 27.01 -2.46
CA ASN A 265 -12.05 25.80 -1.66
C ASN A 265 -11.84 26.14 -0.19
N SER A 266 -12.71 25.65 0.71
CA SER A 266 -12.42 25.70 2.14
C SER A 266 -11.12 24.94 2.42
N THR A 267 -10.07 25.66 2.80
CA THR A 267 -8.80 25.07 3.19
C THR A 267 -8.79 24.87 4.70
N ASP A 268 -8.83 23.61 5.10
CA ASP A 268 -8.60 23.25 6.49
C ASP A 268 -7.12 23.46 6.85
N ASP A 269 -6.84 23.66 8.14
CA ASP A 269 -5.48 23.76 8.64
C ASP A 269 -4.74 22.44 8.38
N SER A 270 -3.69 22.53 7.55
CA SER A 270 -2.88 21.40 7.12
C SER A 270 -1.42 21.83 6.97
N PHE A 271 -0.50 20.87 6.99
CA PHE A 271 0.92 21.20 6.84
C PHE A 271 1.22 21.85 5.48
N GLY A 272 0.54 21.42 4.43
CA GLY A 272 0.62 21.97 3.07
C GLY A 272 0.18 23.42 2.97
N VAL A 273 -0.94 23.79 3.59
CA VAL A 273 -1.40 25.20 3.60
C VAL A 273 -0.43 26.07 4.40
N ASN A 274 0.07 25.56 5.53
CA ASN A 274 1.01 26.28 6.38
C ASN A 274 2.35 26.54 5.66
N ILE A 275 2.93 25.53 5.00
CA ILE A 275 4.18 25.71 4.25
C ILE A 275 3.97 26.66 3.06
N LEU A 276 2.83 26.60 2.37
CA LEU A 276 2.51 27.53 1.29
C LEU A 276 2.41 28.97 1.78
N SER A 277 1.72 29.21 2.91
CA SER A 277 1.62 30.54 3.52
C SER A 277 3.00 31.06 3.94
N PHE A 278 3.84 30.20 4.51
CA PHE A 278 5.22 30.57 4.82
C PHE A 278 6.01 30.98 3.58
N CYS A 279 5.97 30.17 2.52
CA CYS A 279 6.68 30.42 1.26
C CYS A 279 6.24 31.71 0.58
N LEU A 280 4.94 32.00 0.53
CA LEU A 280 4.44 33.28 0.00
C LEU A 280 4.91 34.48 0.83
N ASN A 281 4.80 34.40 2.16
CA ASN A 281 5.21 35.51 3.01
C ASN A 281 6.72 35.77 2.93
N LYS A 282 7.53 34.72 2.83
CA LYS A 282 8.99 34.84 2.63
C LYS A 282 9.38 35.26 1.22
N GLY A 283 8.65 34.81 0.21
CA GLY A 283 8.78 35.30 -1.16
C GLY A 283 8.48 36.80 -1.26
N ASN A 284 7.39 37.25 -0.64
CA ASN A 284 7.01 38.66 -0.59
C ASN A 284 8.10 39.51 0.06
N GLU A 285 8.61 39.08 1.22
CA GLU A 285 9.73 39.73 1.90
C GLU A 285 10.98 39.81 1.00
N HIS A 286 11.31 38.73 0.30
CA HIS A 286 12.48 38.67 -0.60
C HIS A 286 12.34 39.58 -1.82
N LEU A 287 11.11 39.73 -2.35
CA LEU A 287 10.80 40.51 -3.54
C LEU A 287 10.42 41.96 -3.23
N GLY A 288 10.35 42.35 -1.95
CA GLY A 288 9.95 43.70 -1.53
C GLY A 288 8.45 43.98 -1.63
N ILE A 289 7.62 42.94 -1.65
CA ILE A 289 6.16 43.02 -1.67
C ILE A 289 5.66 43.13 -0.23
N SER A 290 4.83 44.14 0.07
CA SER A 290 4.39 44.46 1.44
C SER A 290 3.22 43.60 1.95
N GLU A 291 2.53 42.89 1.05
CA GLU A 291 1.36 42.08 1.39
C GLU A 291 1.74 40.85 2.21
N ARG A 292 0.95 40.54 3.26
CA ARG A 292 1.06 39.27 4.00
C ARG A 292 -0.21 38.47 3.81
N LEU A 293 -0.05 37.20 3.48
CA LEU A 293 -1.16 36.28 3.21
C LEU A 293 -1.27 35.25 4.34
N LYS A 294 -2.43 35.22 5.00
CA LYS A 294 -2.88 34.09 5.84
C LYS A 294 -3.87 33.27 5.04
N LEU A 295 -3.51 32.01 4.79
CA LEU A 295 -4.22 31.16 3.83
C LEU A 295 -5.29 30.24 4.45
N PHE A 296 -5.43 30.19 5.77
CA PHE A 296 -6.40 29.36 6.45
C PHE A 296 -7.20 30.18 7.48
N GLN A 297 -8.44 29.78 7.72
CA GLN A 297 -9.27 30.34 8.78
C GLN A 297 -9.05 29.51 10.06
N THR A 298 -8.65 30.15 11.17
CA THR A 298 -8.74 29.49 12.48
C THR A 298 -10.20 29.13 12.72
N PRO A 299 -10.53 27.87 13.08
CA PRO A 299 -11.90 27.50 13.39
C PRO A 299 -12.41 28.42 14.51
N LYS A 300 -13.57 29.04 14.29
CA LYS A 300 -14.28 29.74 15.35
C LYS A 300 -14.60 28.70 16.43
N LYS A 301 -14.01 28.89 17.61
CA LYS A 301 -14.30 28.09 18.82
C LYS A 301 -15.77 28.15 19.19
#